data_AF-A0A8S0FST9-F1
#
_entry.id   AF-A0A8S0FST9-F1
#
_cell.length_a   1.000
_cell.length_b   1.000
_cell.length_c   1.000
_cell.angle_alpha   90.00
_cell.angle_beta   90.00
_cell.angle_gamma   90.00
#
_symmetry.space_group_name_H-M   'P 1'
#
loop_
_entity.id
_entity.type
_entity.pdbx_description
1 polymer ?
#
loop_
_entity_poly.entity_id
_entity_poly.type
_entity_poly.pdbx_seq_one_letter_code
_entity_poly.pdbx_strand_id
1 'polypeptide(L)' 'MLRIIDTETCGLQGGIVEIASVDVIDGKIVNPMSHLVRPDRPISPQAMAGAFIASPKPWSPINRGLKM' A
#
# COMPACT_ATOMS: atom_id res chain seq x y z
N MET A 1 -23.80 6.20 8.02
CA MET A 1 -22.56 6.18 7.21
C MET A 1 -21.68 5.06 7.72
N LEU A 2 -21.22 4.19 6.83
CA LEU A 2 -20.25 3.12 7.11
C LEU A 2 -19.00 3.39 6.28
N ARG A 3 -17.80 3.27 6.85
CA ARG A 3 -16.56 3.33 6.08
C ARG A 3 -16.02 1.91 5.90
N ILE A 4 -15.83 1.52 4.65
CA ILE A 4 -15.20 0.26 4.28
C ILE A 4 -13.72 0.53 4.10
N ILE A 5 -12.88 -0.29 4.75
CA ILE A 5 -11.43 -0.21 4.66
C ILE A 5 -10.92 -1.52 4.08
N ASP A 6 -9.95 -1.41 3.19
CA ASP A 6 -9.15 -2.52 2.73
C ASP A 6 -7.66 -2.17 2.80
N THR A 7 -6.82 -3.17 3.02
CA THR A 7 -5.37 -2.99 3.14
C THR A 7 -4.62 -4.07 2.39
N GLU A 8 -3.72 -3.64 1.52
CA GLU A 8 -2.75 -4.53 0.91
C GLU A 8 -1.50 -4.61 1.78
N THR A 9 -0.91 -5.80 1.88
CA THR A 9 0.15 -6.08 2.85
C THR A 9 1.37 -6.76 2.23
N CYS A 10 2.49 -6.80 2.94
CA CYS A 10 3.68 -7.55 2.57
C CYS A 10 3.49 -9.08 2.67
N GLY A 11 2.42 -9.52 3.31
CA GLY A 11 2.07 -10.92 3.57
C GLY A 11 1.11 -11.03 4.75
N LEU A 12 0.74 -12.25 5.14
CA LEU A 12 -0.27 -12.50 6.17
C LEU A 12 0.11 -12.01 7.58
N GLN A 13 1.37 -11.60 7.79
CA GLN A 13 1.87 -11.03 9.05
C GLN A 13 1.84 -9.49 9.08
N GLY A 14 1.22 -8.86 8.08
CA GLY A 14 1.10 -7.40 7.98
C GLY A 14 2.24 -6.75 7.20
N GLY A 15 2.57 -5.51 7.55
CA GLY A 15 3.39 -4.60 6.74
C GLY A 15 2.54 -3.99 5.62
N ILE A 16 1.95 -2.83 5.85
CA ILE A 16 0.98 -2.24 4.91
C ILE A 16 1.71 -1.61 3.73
N VAL A 17 1.28 -1.94 2.52
CA VAL A 17 1.79 -1.36 1.26
C VAL A 17 0.80 -0.39 0.64
N GLU A 18 -0.50 -0.57 0.91
CA GLU A 18 -1.56 0.36 0.54
C GLU A 18 -2.70 0.28 1.54
N ILE A 19 -3.36 1.40 1.76
CA ILE A 19 -4.66 1.47 2.44
C ILE A 19 -5.65 2.21 1.57
N ALA A 20 -6.86 1.66 1.46
CA ALA A 20 -7.93 2.25 0.68
C ALA A 20 -9.25 2.26 1.47
N SER A 21 -10.12 3.20 1.12
CA SER A 21 -11.44 3.30 1.73
C SER A 21 -12.48 3.88 0.79
N VAL A 22 -13.73 3.50 1.06
CA VAL A 22 -14.92 4.18 0.55
C VAL A 22 -15.92 4.37 1.69
N ASP A 23 -16.79 5.36 1.56
CA ASP A 23 -17.93 5.54 2.46
C ASP A 23 -19.21 5.00 1.81
N VAL A 24 -20.04 4.31 2.59
CA VAL A 24 -21.39 3.90 2.23
C VAL A 24 -22.38 4.78 2.99
N ILE A 25 -23.12 5.61 2.26
CA ILE A 25 -24.12 6.54 2.79
C ILE A 25 -25.40 6.32 2.00
N ASP A 26 -26.50 6.00 2.69
CA ASP A 26 -27.82 5.71 2.11
C ASP A 26 -27.76 4.68 0.97
N GLY A 27 -26.97 3.62 1.17
CA GLY A 27 -26.77 2.54 0.20
C GLY A 27 -25.90 2.92 -1.01
N LYS A 28 -25.35 4.15 -1.07
CA LYS A 28 -24.46 4.62 -2.14
C LYS A 28 -23.00 4.61 -1.70
N ILE A 29 -22.12 4.19 -2.60
CA ILE A 29 -20.66 4.22 -2.43
C ILE A 29 -20.17 5.61 -2.86
N VAL A 30 -19.49 6.31 -1.96
CA VAL A 30 -18.99 7.68 -2.15
C VAL A 30 -17.60 7.84 -1.50
N ASN A 31 -16.97 8.99 -1.73
CA ASN A 31 -15.71 9.40 -1.10
C ASN A 31 -14.56 8.35 -1.19
N PRO A 32 -14.16 7.94 -2.40
CA PRO A 32 -13.02 7.02 -2.56
C PRO A 32 -11.71 7.72 -2.16
N MET A 33 -10.90 7.03 -1.36
CA MET A 33 -9.58 7.49 -0.93
C MET A 33 -8.62 6.31 -0.94
N SER A 34 -7.38 6.50 -1.40
CA SER A 34 -6.30 5.51 -1.23
C SER A 34 -4.94 6.17 -1.09
N HIS A 35 -4.03 5.46 -0.42
CA HIS A 35 -2.64 5.89 -0.23
C HIS A 35 -1.71 4.68 -0.32
N LEU A 36 -0.71 4.78 -1.19
CA LEU A 36 0.45 3.89 -1.12
C LEU A 36 1.26 4.24 0.13
N VAL A 37 1.66 3.20 0.86
CA VAL A 37 2.43 3.29 2.09
C VAL A 37 3.77 2.61 1.85
N ARG A 38 4.86 3.24 2.31
CA ARG A 38 6.14 2.54 2.35
C ARG A 38 6.10 1.53 3.51
N PRO A 39 6.18 0.22 3.24
CA PRO A 39 6.07 -0.77 4.30
C PRO A 39 7.29 -0.77 5.22
N ASP A 40 7.11 -1.29 6.43
CA ASP A 40 8.15 -1.47 7.44
C ASP A 40 9.05 -2.70 7.17
N ARG A 41 8.67 -3.55 6.21
CA ARG A 41 9.34 -4.82 5.88
C ARG A 41 9.28 -5.11 4.37
N PRO A 42 10.10 -6.04 3.86
CA PRO A 42 10.03 -6.45 2.45
C PRO A 42 8.68 -7.08 2.09
N ILE A 43 8.20 -6.80 0.88
CA ILE A 43 7.00 -7.44 0.31
C ILE A 43 7.36 -8.86 -0.12
N SER A 44 6.63 -9.87 0.36
CA SER A 44 6.83 -11.25 -0.08
C SER A 44 6.44 -11.42 -1.56
N PRO A 45 7.09 -12.32 -2.32
CA PRO A 45 6.69 -12.58 -3.71
C PRO A 45 5.23 -12.97 -3.87
N GLN A 46 4.68 -13.73 -2.90
CA GLN A 46 3.28 -14.14 -2.89
C GLN A 46 2.34 -12.94 -2.72
N ALA A 47 2.64 -12.03 -1.79
CA ALA A 47 1.85 -10.83 -1.60
C ALA A 47 1.94 -9.88 -2.80
N MET A 48 3.13 -9.76 -3.41
CA MET A 48 3.33 -8.98 -4.63
C MET A 48 2.50 -9.52 -5.80
N ALA A 49 2.42 -10.85 -5.95
CA ALA A 49 1.63 -11.48 -7.01
C ALA A 49 0.11 -11.34 -6.77
N GLY A 50 -0.34 -11.35 -5.51
CA GLY A 50 -1.75 -11.19 -5.14
C GLY A 50 -2.25 -9.75 -5.27
N ALA A 51 -1.45 -8.78 -4.78
CA ALA A 51 -1.82 -7.37 -4.76
C ALA A 51 -1.40 -6.60 -6.03
N PHE A 52 -0.55 -7.19 -6.88
CA PHE A 52 0.11 -6.52 -8.02
C PHE A 52 0.88 -5.23 -7.65
N ILE A 53 1.23 -5.07 -6.36
CA ILE A 53 2.03 -3.96 -5.85
C ILE A 53 3.49 -4.41 -5.75
N ALA A 54 4.32 -3.89 -6.65
CA ALA A 54 5.75 -4.14 -6.59
C ALA A 54 6.42 -3.26 -5.53
N SER A 55 7.40 -3.81 -4.82
CA SER A 55 8.28 -2.99 -3.98
C SER A 55 8.92 -1.92 -4.86
N PRO A 56 8.99 -0.64 -4.42
CA PRO A 56 9.92 0.28 -5.04
C PRO A 56 11.29 -0.41 -5.00
N LYS A 57 12.03 -0.39 -6.12
CA LYS A 57 13.35 -1.02 -6.23
C LYS A 57 14.18 -0.69 -4.99
N PRO A 58 15.05 -1.62 -4.52
CA PRO A 58 15.87 -1.34 -3.35
C PRO A 58 16.53 0.02 -3.56
N TRP A 59 16.35 0.91 -2.59
CA TRP A 59 17.08 2.16 -2.55
C TRP A 59 18.56 1.81 -2.65
N SER A 60 19.13 2.02 -3.83
CA SER A 60 20.56 1.88 -4.02
C SER A 60 21.24 2.88 -3.08
N PRO A 61 22.20 2.44 -2.24
CA PRO A 61 23.00 3.37 -1.42
C PRO A 61 23.73 4.44 -2.25
N ILE A 62 23.77 4.32 -3.57
CA ILE A 62 24.47 5.21 -4.51
C ILE A 62 23.92 6.65 -4.48
N ASN A 63 22.72 6.92 -3.97
CA ASN A 63 22.20 8.29 -3.85
C ASN A 63 22.68 9.09 -2.63
N ARG A 64 23.80 8.71 -1.97
CA ARG A 64 24.56 9.63 -1.09
C ARG A 64 25.60 10.49 -1.83
N GLY A 65 25.61 10.48 -3.17
CA GLY A 65 26.69 11.05 -3.97
C GLY A 65 26.37 12.24 -4.89
N LEU A 66 25.13 12.71 -5.00
CA LEU A 66 24.81 13.86 -5.84
C LEU A 66 24.62 15.12 -4.98
N LYS A 67 25.75 15.75 -4.66
CA LYS A 67 25.81 17.21 -4.59
C LYS A 67 25.62 17.74 -6.01
N MET A 68 24.46 18.31 -6.30
CA MET A 68 24.28 19.48 -7.15
C MET A 68 23.14 20.29 -6.57
#